data_AF-A0A078IBX3-F1
#
_entry.id   AF-A0A078IBX3-F1
#
_cell.length_a   1.000
_cell.length_b   1.000
_cell.length_c   1.000
_cell.angle_alpha   90.00
_cell.angle_beta   90.00
_cell.angle_gamma   90.00
#
_symmetry.space_group_name_H-M   'P 1'
#
loop_
_entity.id
_entity.type
_entity.pdbx_description
1 polymer ?
#
loop_
_entity_poly.entity_id
_entity_poly.type
_entity_poly.pdbx_seq_one_letter_code
_entity_poly.pdbx_strand_id
1 'polypeptide(L)'
;MGENNGKSGCFSVTIVVCIFLIVGLDVIAGLVAIQAEVAQEEVKHMKVWLLECKAPSQKAFVLGIIALACLAAAHIFAVMIGCSLSNIFKVLAVPKMCAYINIACLSLTWIVATAGAGILTMGIWTNRESRSKCGFTNKHFLSFGGKVCFLHAIISVVLYLTNIISKKCRL
;
A
#
# COMPACT_ATOMS: atom_id res chain seq x y z
N MET A 1 -8.38 9.07 42.10
CA MET A 1 -7.41 8.43 41.19
C MET A 1 -8.06 8.34 39.82
N GLY A 2 -8.03 9.43 39.06
CA GLY A 2 -8.77 9.58 37.80
C GLY A 2 -7.99 10.46 36.84
N GLU A 3 -7.20 9.82 35.97
CA GLU A 3 -6.40 10.54 34.95
C GLU A 3 -6.11 9.67 33.71
N ASN A 4 -7.05 8.82 33.27
CA ASN A 4 -6.87 7.94 32.10
C ASN A 4 -7.84 8.18 30.94
N ASN A 5 -8.84 9.07 31.09
CA ASN A 5 -9.87 9.27 30.06
C ASN A 5 -9.43 10.19 28.91
N GLY A 6 -8.51 11.15 29.14
CA GLY A 6 -8.03 12.07 28.10
C GLY A 6 -7.05 11.45 27.10
N LYS A 7 -6.13 10.58 27.56
CA LYS A 7 -5.16 9.88 26.70
C LYS A 7 -5.81 8.84 25.78
N SER A 8 -6.87 8.18 26.26
CA SER A 8 -7.61 7.16 25.49
C SER A 8 -8.35 7.76 24.27
N GLY A 9 -8.95 8.94 24.46
CA GLY A 9 -9.66 9.66 23.38
C GLY A 9 -8.73 10.14 22.27
N CYS A 10 -7.60 10.78 22.63
CA CYS A 10 -6.62 11.25 21.65
C CYS A 10 -6.01 10.09 20.85
N PHE A 11 -5.70 8.97 21.51
CA PHE A 11 -5.17 7.78 20.86
C PHE A 11 -6.17 7.14 19.88
N SER A 12 -7.47 7.13 20.22
CA SER A 12 -8.51 6.60 19.34
C SER A 12 -8.70 7.46 18.08
N VAL A 13 -8.70 8.78 18.22
CA VAL A 13 -8.82 9.72 17.10
C VAL A 13 -7.63 9.60 16.15
N THR A 14 -6.41 9.52 16.69
CA THR A 14 -5.19 9.37 15.87
C THR A 14 -5.23 8.09 15.02
N ILE A 15 -5.62 6.95 15.58
CA ILE A 15 -5.70 5.70 14.81
C ILE A 15 -6.75 5.79 13.68
N VAL A 16 -7.91 6.41 13.97
CA VAL A 16 -8.97 6.63 12.97
C VAL A 16 -8.45 7.49 11.83
N VAL A 17 -7.78 8.61 12.13
CA VAL A 17 -7.20 9.47 11.09
C VAL A 17 -6.14 8.73 10.27
N CYS A 18 -5.24 7.99 10.92
CA CYS A 18 -4.21 7.24 10.21
C CYS A 18 -4.79 6.15 9.29
N ILE A 19 -5.87 5.45 9.69
CA ILE A 19 -6.47 4.45 8.80
C ILE A 19 -7.16 5.11 7.59
N PHE A 20 -7.82 6.25 7.76
CA PHE A 20 -8.36 7.02 6.63
C PHE A 20 -7.26 7.48 5.67
N LEU A 21 -6.11 7.91 6.20
CA LEU A 21 -4.95 8.28 5.40
C LEU A 21 -4.39 7.08 4.62
N ILE A 22 -4.22 5.92 5.27
CA ILE A 22 -3.73 4.69 4.61
C ILE A 22 -4.65 4.31 3.44
N VAL A 23 -5.95 4.19 3.71
CA VAL A 23 -6.95 3.82 2.69
C VAL A 23 -6.98 4.84 1.56
N GLY A 24 -6.95 6.14 1.87
CA GLY A 24 -6.93 7.20 0.86
C GLY A 24 -5.68 7.12 -0.03
N LEU A 25 -4.50 6.95 0.57
CA LEU A 25 -3.24 6.84 -0.16
C LEU A 25 -3.19 5.59 -1.04
N ASP A 26 -3.64 4.44 -0.55
CA ASP A 26 -3.68 3.19 -1.31
C ASP A 26 -4.69 3.24 -2.47
N VAL A 27 -5.85 3.87 -2.28
CA VAL A 27 -6.85 4.08 -3.35
C VAL A 27 -6.28 5.01 -4.41
N ILE A 28 -5.67 6.13 -4.01
CA ILE A 28 -5.01 7.05 -4.95
C ILE A 28 -3.90 6.32 -5.71
N ALA A 29 -3.04 5.57 -5.01
CA ALA A 29 -1.98 4.78 -5.63
C ALA A 29 -2.53 3.79 -6.66
N GLY A 30 -3.60 3.06 -6.30
CA GLY A 30 -4.26 2.10 -7.18
C GLY A 30 -4.83 2.74 -8.45
N LEU A 31 -5.56 3.86 -8.31
CA LEU A 31 -6.14 4.58 -9.43
C LEU A 31 -5.07 5.20 -10.33
N VAL A 32 -4.04 5.80 -9.75
CA VAL A 32 -2.93 6.41 -10.48
C VAL A 32 -2.13 5.33 -11.23
N ALA A 33 -1.93 4.16 -10.63
CA ALA A 33 -1.26 3.03 -11.29
C ALA A 33 -2.06 2.49 -12.50
N ILE A 34 -3.40 2.42 -12.39
CA ILE A 34 -4.26 2.06 -13.52
C ILE A 34 -4.19 3.13 -14.62
N GLN A 35 -4.24 4.42 -14.27
CA GLN A 35 -4.08 5.51 -15.23
C GLN A 35 -2.71 5.49 -15.92
N ALA A 36 -1.65 5.12 -15.18
CA ALA A 36 -0.32 4.95 -15.74
C ALA A 36 -0.28 3.82 -16.78
N GLU A 37 -1.02 2.73 -16.56
CA GLU A 37 -1.16 1.66 -17.55
C GLU A 37 -1.89 2.15 -18.81
N VAL A 38 -3.01 2.87 -18.67
CA VAL A 38 -3.74 3.46 -19.82
C VAL A 38 -2.86 4.42 -20.61
N ALA A 39 -2.16 5.32 -19.92
CA ALA A 39 -1.20 6.24 -20.53
C ALA A 39 0.02 5.52 -21.15
N GLN A 40 0.27 4.28 -20.78
CA GLN A 40 1.27 3.41 -21.41
C GLN A 40 0.69 2.68 -22.63
N GLU A 41 -0.63 2.52 -22.74
CA GLU A 41 -1.32 1.84 -23.85
C GLU A 41 -1.56 2.78 -25.05
N GLU A 42 -1.92 4.04 -24.81
CA GLU A 42 -2.14 5.04 -25.87
C GLU A 42 -0.91 5.22 -26.77
N VAL A 43 0.28 5.21 -26.18
CA VAL A 43 1.54 5.35 -26.92
C VAL A 43 1.86 4.11 -27.77
N LYS A 44 1.27 2.94 -27.45
CA LYS A 44 1.42 1.72 -28.25
C LYS A 44 0.57 1.79 -29.52
N HIS A 45 -0.68 2.26 -29.41
CA HIS A 45 -1.62 2.28 -30.54
C HIS A 45 -1.18 3.19 -31.70
N MET A 46 -0.37 4.21 -31.43
CA MET A 46 0.20 5.07 -32.47
C MET A 46 1.51 4.53 -33.10
N LYS A 47 2.14 3.50 -32.52
CA LYS A 47 3.49 3.02 -32.88
C LYS A 47 3.55 1.52 -33.22
N VAL A 48 2.49 0.98 -33.82
CA VAL A 48 2.33 -0.45 -34.12
C VAL A 48 3.33 -1.00 -35.16
N TRP A 49 4.32 -0.22 -35.64
CA TRP A 49 5.30 -0.67 -36.64
C TRP A 49 6.70 -1.06 -36.11
N LEU A 50 6.99 -1.00 -34.79
CA LEU A 50 8.32 -1.41 -34.29
C LEU A 50 8.25 -2.20 -32.96
N LEU A 51 7.79 -3.45 -33.06
CA LEU A 51 7.59 -4.39 -31.94
C LEU A 51 8.88 -4.92 -31.25
N GLU A 52 10.05 -4.40 -31.60
CA GLU A 52 11.29 -4.36 -30.82
C GLU A 52 11.19 -3.66 -29.45
N CYS A 53 10.71 -2.42 -29.52
CA CYS A 53 11.09 -1.38 -28.58
C CYS A 53 9.92 -0.50 -28.21
N LYS A 54 9.23 -0.89 -27.13
CA LYS A 54 8.18 -0.09 -26.51
C LYS A 54 8.75 1.29 -26.15
N ALA A 55 8.24 2.33 -26.82
CA ALA A 55 8.64 3.70 -26.53
C ALA A 55 8.24 4.06 -25.08
N PRO A 56 9.15 4.64 -24.29
CA PRO A 56 8.87 5.04 -22.91
C PRO A 56 7.77 6.11 -22.90
N SER A 57 6.79 5.96 -22.01
CA SER A 57 5.77 6.98 -21.76
C SER A 57 6.16 7.78 -20.52
N GLN A 58 6.57 9.04 -20.73
CA GLN A 58 6.90 9.97 -19.64
C GLN A 58 5.74 10.12 -18.64
N LYS A 59 4.50 10.18 -19.15
CA LYS A 59 3.30 10.24 -18.30
C LYS A 59 3.16 8.98 -17.44
N ALA A 60 3.32 7.79 -18.01
CA ALA A 60 3.23 6.53 -17.25
C ALA A 60 4.36 6.40 -16.21
N PHE A 61 5.56 6.88 -16.52
CA PHE A 61 6.69 6.92 -15.60
C PHE A 61 6.39 7.80 -14.37
N VAL A 62 5.94 9.03 -14.59
CA VAL A 62 5.60 9.98 -13.51
C VAL A 62 4.44 9.46 -12.66
N LEU A 63 3.37 8.97 -13.28
CA LEU A 63 2.23 8.40 -12.56
C LEU A 63 2.65 7.16 -11.75
N GLY A 64 3.51 6.29 -12.31
CA GLY A 64 4.06 5.15 -11.59
C GLY A 64 4.86 5.56 -10.33
N ILE A 65 5.70 6.61 -10.42
CA ILE A 65 6.43 7.15 -9.27
C ILE A 65 5.47 7.68 -8.21
N ILE A 66 4.43 8.42 -8.62
CA ILE A 66 3.41 8.93 -7.69
C ILE A 66 2.73 7.75 -6.97
N ALA A 67 2.33 6.70 -7.70
CA ALA A 67 1.72 5.53 -7.10
C ALA A 67 2.66 4.81 -6.10
N LEU A 68 3.94 4.65 -6.46
CA LEU A 68 4.94 4.06 -5.57
C LEU A 68 5.16 4.91 -4.30
N ALA A 69 5.20 6.23 -4.44
CA ALA A 69 5.33 7.15 -3.31
C ALA A 69 4.11 7.09 -2.38
N CYS A 70 2.90 7.05 -2.93
CA CYS A 70 1.67 6.89 -2.16
C CYS A 70 1.64 5.55 -1.40
N LEU A 71 2.00 4.44 -2.04
CA LEU A 71 2.10 3.13 -1.38
C LEU A 71 3.14 3.13 -0.26
N ALA A 72 4.31 3.73 -0.50
CA ALA A 72 5.35 3.85 0.51
C ALA A 72 4.89 4.68 1.72
N ALA A 73 4.22 5.81 1.49
CA ALA A 73 3.66 6.63 2.54
C ALA A 73 2.59 5.87 3.34
N ALA A 74 1.66 5.19 2.65
CA ALA A 74 0.63 4.35 3.27
C ALA A 74 1.26 3.27 4.17
N HIS A 75 2.32 2.62 3.67
CA HIS A 75 3.02 1.59 4.43
C HIS A 75 3.70 2.15 5.69
N ILE A 76 4.32 3.34 5.63
CA ILE A 76 4.90 4.00 6.81
C ILE A 76 3.82 4.26 7.87
N PHE A 77 2.65 4.76 7.48
CA PHE A 77 1.53 4.94 8.41
C PHE A 77 1.06 3.61 9.01
N ALA A 78 0.94 2.56 8.20
CA ALA A 78 0.58 1.22 8.68
C ALA A 78 1.58 0.66 9.70
N VAL A 79 2.89 0.86 9.46
CA VAL A 79 3.96 0.46 10.38
C VAL A 79 3.89 1.24 11.69
N MET A 80 3.67 2.56 11.66
CA MET A 80 3.54 3.37 12.89
C MET A 80 2.38 2.89 13.77
N ILE A 81 1.24 2.53 13.17
CA ILE A 81 0.10 1.91 13.87
C ILE A 81 0.52 0.55 14.44
N GLY A 82 1.13 -0.32 13.62
CA GLY A 82 1.56 -1.66 14.04
C GLY A 82 2.55 -1.66 15.20
N CYS A 83 3.54 -0.78 15.19
CA CYS A 83 4.52 -0.61 16.27
C CYS A 83 3.85 -0.14 17.56
N SER A 84 3.00 0.90 17.48
CA SER A 84 2.28 1.43 18.64
C SER A 84 1.38 0.37 19.28
N LEU A 85 0.68 -0.42 18.47
CA LEU A 85 -0.17 -1.51 18.93
C LEU A 85 0.62 -2.67 19.53
N SER A 86 1.71 -3.10 18.89
CA SER A 86 2.52 -4.23 19.39
C SER A 86 3.11 -3.96 20.78
N ASN A 87 3.53 -2.72 21.07
CA ASN A 87 3.98 -2.32 22.39
C ASN A 87 2.85 -2.36 23.43
N ILE A 88 1.64 -1.95 23.07
CA ILE A 88 0.45 -2.05 23.95
C ILE A 88 0.10 -3.51 24.22
N PHE A 89 0.15 -4.39 23.22
CA PHE A 89 -0.14 -5.82 23.39
C PHE A 89 0.87 -6.51 24.30
N LYS A 90 2.16 -6.16 24.21
CA LYS A 90 3.21 -6.67 25.10
C LYS A 90 2.98 -6.29 26.56
N VAL A 91 2.49 -5.07 26.81
CA VAL A 91 2.24 -4.57 28.17
C VAL A 91 0.95 -5.14 28.78
N LEU A 92 -0.09 -5.42 27.97
CA LEU A 92 -1.43 -5.79 28.48
C LEU A 92 -1.76 -7.30 28.50
N ALA A 93 -0.81 -8.22 28.33
CA ALA A 93 -1.01 -9.67 28.46
C ALA A 93 -2.28 -10.22 27.75
N VAL A 94 -2.54 -9.74 26.53
CA VAL A 94 -3.76 -10.06 25.75
C VAL A 94 -3.83 -11.56 25.39
N PRO A 95 -5.02 -12.19 25.34
CA PRO A 95 -5.19 -13.59 24.96
C PRO A 95 -4.45 -13.95 23.66
N LYS A 96 -3.77 -15.11 23.69
CA LYS A 96 -2.82 -15.58 22.65
C LYS A 96 -3.35 -15.41 21.21
N MET A 97 -4.62 -15.72 20.95
CA MET A 97 -5.24 -15.66 19.62
C MET A 97 -5.23 -14.25 18.98
N CYS A 98 -5.55 -13.19 19.75
CA CYS A 98 -5.57 -11.83 19.20
C CYS A 98 -4.17 -11.33 18.82
N ALA A 99 -3.16 -11.73 19.61
CA ALA A 99 -1.77 -11.38 19.32
C ALA A 99 -1.26 -12.08 18.04
N TYR A 100 -1.60 -13.36 17.83
CA TYR A 100 -1.25 -14.09 16.61
C TYR A 100 -1.89 -13.48 15.36
N ILE A 101 -3.17 -13.11 15.41
CA ILE A 101 -3.85 -12.46 14.27
C ILE A 101 -3.20 -11.12 13.93
N ASN A 102 -2.86 -10.31 14.94
CA ASN A 102 -2.21 -9.01 14.72
C ASN A 102 -0.80 -9.15 14.10
N ILE A 103 -0.01 -10.13 14.57
CA ILE A 103 1.32 -10.43 13.99
C ILE A 103 1.18 -10.96 12.56
N ALA A 104 0.21 -11.85 12.31
CA ALA A 104 -0.06 -12.38 10.98
C ALA A 104 -0.48 -11.27 10.00
N CYS A 105 -1.44 -10.42 10.37
CA CYS A 105 -1.84 -9.27 9.55
C CYS A 105 -0.68 -8.31 9.32
N LEU A 106 0.16 -8.02 10.33
CA LEU A 106 1.34 -7.19 10.15
C LEU A 106 2.31 -7.81 9.13
N SER A 107 2.61 -9.11 9.23
CA SER A 107 3.46 -9.78 8.24
C SER A 107 2.86 -9.74 6.82
N LEU A 108 1.55 -9.91 6.68
CA LEU A 108 0.86 -9.80 5.39
C LEU A 108 0.96 -8.39 4.81
N THR A 109 0.85 -7.33 5.61
CA THR A 109 1.02 -5.95 5.09
C THR A 109 2.41 -5.73 4.49
N TRP A 110 3.47 -6.27 5.11
CA TRP A 110 4.84 -6.19 4.57
C TRP A 110 5.01 -6.98 3.28
N ILE A 111 4.44 -8.19 3.20
CA ILE A 111 4.49 -9.02 1.99
C ILE A 111 3.80 -8.31 0.83
N VAL A 112 2.59 -7.78 1.08
CA VAL A 112 1.80 -7.08 0.05
C VAL A 112 2.46 -5.76 -0.35
N ALA A 113 2.99 -4.99 0.60
CA ALA A 113 3.69 -3.74 0.30
C ALA A 113 4.97 -3.97 -0.52
N THR A 114 5.79 -4.96 -0.16
CA THR A 114 7.03 -5.28 -0.90
C THR A 114 6.73 -5.83 -2.28
N ALA A 115 5.73 -6.71 -2.42
CA ALA A 115 5.26 -7.18 -3.72
C ALA A 115 4.77 -6.02 -4.58
N GLY A 116 3.87 -5.18 -4.06
CA GLY A 116 3.30 -4.04 -4.77
C GLY A 116 4.36 -3.04 -5.21
N ALA A 117 5.28 -2.67 -4.32
CA ALA A 117 6.41 -1.79 -4.63
C ALA A 117 7.33 -2.39 -5.70
N GLY A 118 7.64 -3.69 -5.62
CA GLY A 118 8.46 -4.38 -6.62
C GLY A 118 7.81 -4.35 -8.01
N ILE A 119 6.52 -4.69 -8.07
CA ILE A 119 5.74 -4.69 -9.31
C ILE A 119 5.64 -3.26 -9.91
N LEU A 120 5.34 -2.25 -9.08
CA LEU A 120 5.30 -0.85 -9.51
C LEU A 120 6.67 -0.38 -10.00
N THR A 121 7.75 -0.72 -9.29
CA THR A 121 9.12 -0.36 -9.69
C THR A 121 9.50 -1.00 -11.02
N MET A 122 9.12 -2.26 -11.26
CA MET A 122 9.28 -2.88 -12.58
C MET A 122 8.49 -2.12 -13.65
N GLY A 123 7.24 -1.75 -13.35
CA GLY A 123 6.42 -0.91 -14.23
C GLY A 123 7.06 0.44 -14.56
N ILE A 124 7.58 1.16 -13.56
CA ILE A 124 8.29 2.44 -13.71
C ILE A 124 9.56 2.26 -14.55
N TRP A 125 10.37 1.25 -14.22
CA TRP A 125 11.63 0.96 -14.93
C TRP A 125 11.39 0.69 -16.41
N THR A 126 10.29 0.00 -16.75
CA THR A 126 9.92 -0.27 -18.14
C THR A 126 9.47 0.97 -18.92
N ASN A 127 9.14 2.07 -18.22
CA ASN A 127 8.72 3.34 -18.81
C ASN A 127 9.79 4.43 -18.75
N ARG A 128 10.99 4.14 -18.23
CA ARG A 128 12.09 5.11 -18.13
C ARG A 128 12.70 5.41 -19.50
N GLU A 129 12.98 6.69 -19.78
CA GLU A 129 13.49 7.15 -21.07
C GLU A 129 14.86 6.59 -21.44
N SER A 130 15.77 6.50 -20.47
CA SER A 130 17.16 6.05 -20.70
C SER A 130 17.31 4.53 -20.80
N ARG A 131 16.25 3.78 -21.15
CA ARG A 131 16.30 2.31 -21.19
C ARG A 131 17.08 1.86 -22.44
N SER A 132 18.28 1.32 -22.23
CA SER A 132 19.18 0.89 -23.31
C SER A 132 18.89 -0.50 -23.90
N LYS A 133 17.99 -1.28 -23.29
CA LYS A 133 17.64 -2.63 -23.74
C LYS A 133 16.13 -2.78 -23.93
N CYS A 134 15.76 -3.23 -25.11
CA CYS A 134 14.42 -3.68 -25.40
C CYS A 134 14.17 -5.04 -24.75
N GLY A 135 13.16 -5.07 -23.90
CA GLY A 135 12.87 -6.23 -23.07
C GLY A 135 11.37 -6.39 -22.89
N PHE A 136 10.92 -7.63 -22.96
CA PHE A 136 9.55 -8.09 -22.85
C PHE A 136 8.88 -7.49 -21.61
N THR A 137 8.09 -6.45 -21.81
CA THR A 137 7.36 -5.78 -20.73
C THR A 137 5.94 -6.30 -20.77
N ASN A 138 5.62 -7.18 -19.80
CA ASN A 138 4.26 -7.65 -19.60
C ASN A 138 3.34 -6.45 -19.36
N LYS A 139 2.19 -6.42 -20.04
CA LYS A 139 1.34 -5.21 -20.14
C LYS A 139 0.77 -4.78 -18.78
N HIS A 140 0.75 -5.70 -17.82
CA HIS A 140 -0.04 -5.58 -16.60
C HIS A 140 0.75 -5.22 -15.34
N PHE A 141 2.04 -4.87 -15.42
CA PHE A 141 2.80 -4.57 -14.20
C PHE A 141 2.19 -3.39 -13.42
N LEU A 142 1.89 -2.26 -14.07
CA LEU A 142 1.27 -1.11 -13.39
C LEU A 142 -0.14 -1.45 -12.85
N SER A 143 -0.98 -2.14 -13.63
CA SER A 143 -2.28 -2.66 -13.16
C SER A 143 -2.18 -3.55 -11.93
N PHE A 144 -1.25 -4.51 -11.98
CA PHE A 144 -1.10 -5.53 -10.97
C PHE A 144 -0.57 -4.90 -9.68
N GLY A 145 0.39 -3.97 -9.80
CA GLY A 145 0.83 -3.12 -8.70
C GLY A 145 -0.31 -2.32 -8.08
N GLY A 146 -1.18 -1.73 -8.92
CA GLY A 146 -2.38 -1.01 -8.46
C GLY A 146 -3.38 -1.90 -7.70
N LYS A 147 -3.66 -3.11 -8.21
CA LYS A 147 -4.50 -4.11 -7.51
C LYS A 147 -3.91 -4.50 -6.16
N VAL A 148 -2.60 -4.64 -6.08
CA VAL A 148 -1.90 -4.93 -4.82
C VAL A 148 -2.00 -3.75 -3.83
N CYS A 149 -2.04 -2.50 -4.29
CA CYS A 149 -2.30 -1.34 -3.41
C CYS A 149 -3.70 -1.42 -2.78
N PHE A 150 -4.74 -1.78 -3.54
CA PHE A 150 -6.08 -2.00 -2.96
C PHE A 150 -6.10 -3.15 -1.95
N LEU A 151 -5.35 -4.24 -2.21
CA LEU A 151 -5.21 -5.33 -1.26
C LEU A 151 -4.53 -4.87 0.05
N HIS A 152 -3.52 -3.99 -0.04
CA HIS A 152 -2.87 -3.39 1.12
C HIS A 152 -3.85 -2.58 1.98
N ALA A 153 -4.75 -1.80 1.35
CA ALA A 153 -5.82 -1.08 2.05
C ALA A 153 -6.76 -2.03 2.81
N ILE A 154 -7.21 -3.12 2.16
CA ILE A 154 -8.12 -4.10 2.76
C ILE A 154 -7.47 -4.74 3.99
N ILE A 155 -6.22 -5.20 3.88
CA ILE A 155 -5.50 -5.83 5.00
C ILE A 155 -5.33 -4.82 6.15
N SER A 156 -5.04 -3.55 5.84
CA SER A 156 -4.91 -2.49 6.84
C SER A 156 -6.22 -2.23 7.59
N VAL A 157 -7.36 -2.25 6.90
CA VAL A 157 -8.68 -2.12 7.54
C VAL A 157 -9.00 -3.33 8.42
N VAL A 158 -8.72 -4.55 7.95
CA VAL A 158 -8.92 -5.77 8.75
C VAL A 158 -8.07 -5.71 10.03
N LEU A 159 -6.80 -5.33 9.92
CA LEU A 159 -5.92 -5.11 11.07
C LEU A 159 -6.56 -4.12 12.07
N TYR A 160 -7.06 -2.98 11.59
CA TYR A 160 -7.72 -2.00 12.45
C TYR A 160 -9.00 -2.54 13.14
N LEU A 161 -9.87 -3.24 12.40
CA LEU A 161 -11.10 -3.81 12.94
C LEU A 161 -10.81 -4.89 13.99
N THR A 162 -9.87 -5.80 13.73
CA THR A 162 -9.41 -6.77 14.73
C THR A 162 -8.97 -6.06 16.00
N ASN A 163 -8.25 -4.95 15.87
CA ASN A 163 -7.80 -4.17 17.02
C ASN A 163 -8.94 -3.50 17.81
N ILE A 164 -9.96 -2.95 17.14
CA ILE A 164 -11.16 -2.43 17.83
C ILE A 164 -11.87 -3.56 18.57
N ILE A 165 -12.08 -4.70 17.91
CA ILE A 165 -12.79 -5.85 18.49
C ILE A 165 -12.02 -6.39 19.70
N SER A 166 -10.68 -6.50 19.61
CA SER A 166 -9.83 -6.92 20.73
C SER A 166 -9.79 -5.91 21.89
N LYS A 167 -10.12 -4.64 21.68
CA LYS A 167 -10.39 -3.70 22.78
C LYS A 167 -11.75 -3.98 23.44
N LYS A 168 -12.75 -4.34 22.65
CA LYS A 168 -14.12 -4.62 23.12
C LYS A 168 -14.25 -5.96 23.84
N CYS A 169 -13.51 -6.99 23.45
CA CYS A 169 -13.39 -8.26 24.21
C CYS A 169 -12.66 -8.13 25.56
N ARG A 170 -12.19 -6.93 25.91
CA ARG A 170 -11.43 -6.64 27.14
C ARG A 170 -12.24 -5.86 28.18
N LEU A 171 -13.45 -5.40 27.83
CA LEU A 171 -14.45 -4.73 28.66
C LEU A 171 -15.53 -5.74 29.06
#